data_AF-A0A7X0PDI2-F1
#
_entry.id   AF-A0A7X0PDI2-F1
#
_cell.length_a   1.000
_cell.length_b   1.000
_cell.length_c   1.000
_cell.angle_alpha   90.00
_cell.angle_beta   90.00
_cell.angle_gamma   90.00
#
_symmetry.space_group_name_H-M   'P 1'
#
loop_
_entity.id
_entity.type
_entity.pdbx_description
1 polymer ?
#
loop_
_entity_poly.entity_id
_entity_poly.type
_entity_poly.pdbx_seq_one_letter_code
_entity_poly.pdbx_strand_id
1 'polypeptide(L)'
;MAIAPFSKYRLWITKTSSGGFGYTTINEFGLYEAADHSGPNLCTGAVATAHSFYSTGTEGPKAIDGNPSTFWESGSAAEPKWLRVDLPAAKSVRCLYLASTQYTGEIPRDFVLQGSNDGTAWSDIFKITDWVTTTVAKTAYEQLNIRVGGVSKLDTGAASSRVLLHNWVTGDLVASIIPAADGNWSFAPRSTGDLLVTHTGPSGFQPWSDGPVTPALE
;
A
#
# COMPACT_ATOMS: atom_id res chain seq x y z
N MET A 1 -3.29 1.22 -14.78
CA MET A 1 -2.69 0.09 -15.55
C MET A 1 -2.95 -1.15 -14.71
N ALA A 2 -3.75 -2.11 -15.20
CA ALA A 2 -4.31 -3.18 -14.38
C ALA A 2 -3.26 -3.86 -13.47
N ILE A 3 -3.54 -3.90 -12.16
CA ILE A 3 -2.67 -4.53 -11.14
C ILE A 3 -2.46 -6.00 -11.47
N ALA A 4 -1.20 -6.38 -11.69
CA ALA A 4 -0.81 -7.75 -12.01
C ALA A 4 -1.22 -8.73 -10.90
N PRO A 5 -1.88 -9.85 -11.24
CA PRO A 5 -2.25 -10.87 -10.27
C PRO A 5 -1.07 -11.80 -9.95
N PHE A 6 -0.91 -12.13 -8.67
CA PHE A 6 0.10 -13.09 -8.20
C PHE A 6 -0.51 -14.16 -7.30
N SER A 7 0.08 -15.35 -7.30
CA SER A 7 -0.30 -16.46 -6.41
C SER A 7 0.51 -16.47 -5.11
N LYS A 8 1.60 -15.71 -5.03
CA LYS A 8 2.43 -15.61 -3.83
C LYS A 8 2.69 -14.14 -3.53
N TYR A 9 2.52 -13.77 -2.27
CA TYR A 9 2.78 -12.42 -1.79
C TYR A 9 3.71 -12.50 -0.60
N ARG A 10 4.70 -11.60 -0.51
CA ARG A 10 5.51 -11.49 0.71
C ARG A 10 5.66 -10.04 1.14
N LEU A 11 5.62 -9.84 2.45
CA LEU A 11 6.02 -8.61 3.10
C LEU A 11 7.52 -8.71 3.40
N TRP A 12 8.33 -7.95 2.67
CA TRP A 12 9.77 -7.86 2.87
C TRP A 12 10.09 -6.67 3.79
N ILE A 13 10.48 -6.95 5.03
CA ILE A 13 10.65 -5.95 6.08
C ILE A 13 12.10 -5.52 6.12
N THR A 14 12.35 -4.22 6.00
CA THR A 14 13.72 -3.66 5.95
C THR A 14 14.08 -2.86 7.18
N LYS A 15 13.09 -2.49 8.01
CA LYS A 15 13.30 -1.70 9.22
C LYS A 15 12.18 -1.93 10.23
N THR A 16 12.50 -1.82 11.51
CA THR A 16 11.54 -1.93 12.62
C THR A 16 11.35 -0.58 13.33
N SER A 17 10.32 -0.46 14.18
CA SER A 17 10.00 0.76 14.92
C SER A 17 11.13 1.25 15.83
N SER A 18 12.01 0.36 16.29
CA SER A 18 13.23 0.72 17.04
C SER A 18 14.25 1.54 16.24
N GLY A 19 14.05 1.73 14.93
CA GLY A 19 14.87 2.61 14.10
C GLY A 19 16.06 1.93 13.41
N GLY A 20 16.24 0.62 13.57
CA GLY A 20 17.28 -0.17 12.91
C GLY A 20 16.85 -1.61 12.60
N PHE A 21 17.85 -2.48 12.47
CA PHE A 21 17.63 -3.93 12.43
C PHE A 21 17.22 -4.41 13.82
N GLY A 22 16.13 -5.17 13.88
CA GLY A 22 15.55 -5.70 15.09
C GLY A 22 14.71 -6.92 14.76
N TYR A 23 14.27 -7.62 15.78
CA TYR A 23 13.19 -8.59 15.65
C TYR A 23 11.94 -7.89 15.12
N THR A 24 11.08 -8.64 14.43
CA THR A 24 9.80 -8.12 13.98
C THR A 24 8.67 -9.07 14.29
N THR A 25 7.52 -8.51 14.66
CA THR A 25 6.31 -9.26 14.94
C THR A 25 5.16 -8.87 14.03
N ILE A 26 4.32 -9.83 13.65
CA ILE A 26 3.07 -9.60 12.94
C ILE A 26 1.99 -10.47 13.59
N ASN A 27 0.99 -9.82 14.17
CA ASN A 27 -0.18 -10.49 14.72
C ASN A 27 -1.13 -10.91 13.60
N GLU A 28 -1.37 -10.04 12.62
CA GLU A 28 -2.23 -10.36 11.47
C GLU A 28 -1.73 -9.73 10.18
N PHE A 29 -1.83 -10.49 9.10
CA PHE A 29 -1.49 -10.13 7.73
C PHE A 29 -2.66 -10.50 6.81
N GLY A 30 -3.27 -9.50 6.19
CA GLY A 30 -4.40 -9.70 5.28
C GLY A 30 -4.18 -9.04 3.94
N LEU A 31 -4.72 -9.64 2.89
CA LEU A 31 -4.69 -9.09 1.53
C LEU A 31 -6.11 -9.09 0.96
N TYR A 32 -6.47 -8.04 0.22
CA TYR A 32 -7.83 -7.86 -0.29
C TYR A 32 -7.81 -7.38 -1.74
N GLU A 33 -8.79 -7.83 -2.54
CA GLU A 33 -8.98 -7.36 -3.93
C GLU A 33 -9.64 -5.97 -3.97
N ALA A 34 -10.39 -5.61 -2.94
CA ALA A 34 -10.94 -4.26 -2.76
C ALA A 34 -9.96 -3.37 -1.99
N ALA A 35 -9.84 -2.11 -2.41
CA ALA A 35 -8.89 -1.18 -1.76
C ALA A 35 -9.38 -0.68 -0.41
N ASP A 36 -10.68 -0.59 -0.18
CA ASP A 36 -11.29 -0.10 1.06
C ASP A 36 -11.29 -1.15 2.19
N HIS A 37 -10.45 -2.19 2.08
CA HIS A 37 -10.38 -3.32 3.02
C HIS A 37 -11.73 -4.07 3.17
N SER A 38 -12.63 -3.93 2.19
CA SER A 38 -13.87 -4.69 2.14
C SER A 38 -13.68 -6.06 1.47
N GLY A 39 -14.69 -6.92 1.63
CA GLY A 39 -14.68 -8.26 1.04
C GLY A 39 -13.85 -9.27 1.83
N PRO A 40 -13.63 -10.47 1.27
CA PRO A 40 -12.95 -11.56 1.97
C PRO A 40 -11.44 -11.30 2.08
N ASN A 41 -10.86 -11.66 3.23
CA ASN A 41 -9.41 -11.75 3.38
C ASN A 41 -8.88 -12.91 2.52
N LEU A 42 -8.04 -12.60 1.54
CA LEU A 42 -7.44 -13.60 0.65
C LEU A 42 -6.48 -14.55 1.37
N CYS A 43 -5.96 -14.16 2.54
CA CYS A 43 -5.06 -14.99 3.33
C CYS A 43 -5.80 -16.10 4.11
N THR A 44 -7.13 -16.05 4.23
CA THR A 44 -7.89 -17.06 4.98
C THR A 44 -7.77 -18.43 4.29
N GLY A 45 -7.20 -19.41 4.99
CA GLY A 45 -6.94 -20.74 4.44
C GLY A 45 -5.75 -20.82 3.48
N ALA A 46 -5.00 -19.74 3.29
CA ALA A 46 -3.74 -19.73 2.55
C ALA A 46 -2.63 -20.39 3.37
N VAL A 47 -1.51 -20.73 2.70
CA VAL A 47 -0.32 -21.23 3.38
C VAL A 47 0.61 -20.04 3.67
N ALA A 48 0.91 -19.80 4.94
CA ALA A 48 1.91 -18.80 5.32
C ALA A 48 3.26 -19.45 5.68
N THR A 49 4.33 -18.85 5.19
CA THR A 49 5.72 -19.19 5.55
C THR A 49 6.48 -17.91 5.88
N ALA A 50 7.57 -18.03 6.63
CA ALA A 50 8.43 -16.90 6.93
C ALA A 50 9.89 -17.30 6.75
N HIS A 51 10.78 -16.30 6.68
CA HIS A 51 12.22 -16.56 6.59
C HIS A 51 12.73 -17.41 7.76
N SER A 52 12.26 -17.08 8.96
CA SER A 52 12.60 -17.75 10.22
C SER A 52 11.52 -17.45 11.25
N PHE A 53 11.56 -18.16 12.38
CA PHE A 53 10.70 -17.92 13.53
C PHE A 53 11.50 -18.02 14.83
N TYR A 54 11.10 -17.29 15.87
CA TYR A 54 11.84 -17.22 17.14
C TYR A 54 11.75 -18.52 17.95
N SER A 55 10.55 -19.08 18.06
CA SER A 55 10.31 -20.32 18.81
C SER A 55 9.03 -21.01 18.33
N THR A 56 8.80 -22.23 18.80
CA THR A 56 7.56 -22.94 18.51
C THR A 56 6.36 -22.13 19.00
N GLY A 57 5.37 -21.92 18.14
CA GLY A 57 4.21 -21.09 18.41
C GLY A 57 4.31 -19.65 17.90
N THR A 58 5.43 -19.24 17.28
CA THR A 58 5.58 -17.94 16.60
C THR A 58 5.89 -18.08 15.10
N GLU A 59 5.46 -19.19 14.48
CA GLU A 59 5.67 -19.46 13.06
C GLU A 59 4.77 -18.60 12.16
N GLY A 60 5.12 -18.47 10.88
CA GLY A 60 4.39 -17.67 9.88
C GLY A 60 2.85 -17.86 9.85
N PRO A 61 2.30 -19.08 10.00
CA PRO A 61 0.84 -19.29 10.08
C PRO A 61 0.12 -18.51 11.19
N LYS A 62 0.83 -18.12 12.25
CA LYS A 62 0.28 -17.31 13.35
C LYS A 62 -0.07 -15.88 12.96
N ALA A 63 0.41 -15.42 11.81
CA ALA A 63 0.08 -14.10 11.29
C ALA A 63 -1.14 -14.11 10.35
N ILE A 64 -1.79 -15.26 10.11
CA ILE A 64 -2.96 -15.35 9.23
C ILE A 64 -4.08 -16.20 9.83
N ASP A 65 -4.01 -16.49 11.13
CA ASP A 65 -4.95 -17.40 11.81
C ASP A 65 -6.20 -16.69 12.36
N GLY A 66 -6.27 -15.36 12.25
CA GLY A 66 -7.41 -14.57 12.69
C GLY A 66 -7.49 -14.41 14.21
N ASN A 67 -6.43 -14.80 14.94
CA ASN A 67 -6.32 -14.62 16.37
C ASN A 67 -5.34 -13.49 16.71
N PRO A 68 -5.83 -12.33 17.19
CA PRO A 68 -4.97 -11.19 17.48
C PRO A 68 -3.99 -11.40 18.65
N SER A 69 -4.17 -12.47 19.43
CA SER A 69 -3.28 -12.83 20.55
C SER A 69 -2.09 -13.70 20.13
N THR A 70 -2.08 -14.21 18.90
CA THR A 70 -0.95 -14.92 18.29
C THR A 70 -0.22 -14.02 17.31
N PHE A 71 1.03 -14.36 17.01
CA PHE A 71 1.86 -13.57 16.11
C PHE A 71 2.96 -14.43 15.52
N TRP A 72 3.39 -14.09 14.31
CA TRP A 72 4.71 -14.47 13.82
C TRP A 72 5.76 -13.55 14.46
N GLU A 73 6.91 -14.11 14.82
CA GLU A 73 8.10 -13.36 15.25
C GLU A 73 9.31 -13.87 14.48
N SER A 74 10.09 -12.97 13.89
CA SER A 74 11.32 -13.35 13.19
C SER A 74 12.29 -14.08 14.11
N GLY A 75 13.03 -15.07 13.60
CA GLY A 75 13.99 -15.83 14.41
C GLY A 75 15.30 -15.11 14.75
N SER A 76 15.53 -13.91 14.20
CA SER A 76 16.73 -13.12 14.43
C SER A 76 16.47 -11.65 14.13
N ALA A 77 17.23 -10.76 14.76
CA ALA A 77 17.24 -9.34 14.42
C ALA A 77 17.88 -9.05 13.04
N ALA A 78 18.69 -9.97 12.52
CA ALA A 78 19.39 -9.83 11.23
C ALA A 78 18.43 -9.91 10.03
N GLU A 79 18.90 -9.45 8.87
CA GLU A 79 18.23 -9.68 7.58
C GLU A 79 18.58 -11.06 7.00
N PRO A 80 17.73 -11.63 6.13
CA PRO A 80 16.44 -11.09 5.70
C PRO A 80 15.29 -11.35 6.68
N LYS A 81 14.28 -10.48 6.70
CA LYS A 81 12.99 -10.70 7.38
C LYS A 81 11.84 -10.59 6.40
N TRP A 82 11.12 -11.69 6.22
CA TRP A 82 9.91 -11.69 5.41
C TRP A 82 8.88 -12.71 5.91
N LEU A 83 7.61 -12.35 5.71
CA LEU A 83 6.43 -13.22 5.82
C LEU A 83 5.82 -13.35 4.43
N ARG A 84 5.53 -14.57 4.00
CA ARG A 84 4.95 -14.91 2.69
C ARG A 84 3.64 -15.66 2.87
N VAL A 85 2.66 -15.35 2.02
CA VAL A 85 1.44 -16.13 1.85
C VAL A 85 1.37 -16.68 0.43
N ASP A 86 1.03 -17.96 0.31
CA ASP A 86 0.77 -18.65 -0.95
C ASP A 86 -0.75 -18.82 -1.07
N LEU A 87 -1.33 -18.07 -2.00
CA LEU A 87 -2.76 -18.08 -2.31
C LEU A 87 -3.09 -19.27 -3.22
N PRO A 88 -4.32 -19.81 -3.14
CA PRO A 88 -4.73 -20.96 -3.97
C PRO A 88 -4.81 -20.63 -5.48
N ALA A 89 -4.93 -19.36 -5.83
CA ALA A 89 -4.93 -18.87 -7.20
C ALA A 89 -4.32 -17.46 -7.26
N ALA A 90 -3.88 -17.05 -8.46
CA ALA A 90 -3.38 -15.70 -8.65
C ALA A 90 -4.52 -14.68 -8.50
N LYS A 91 -4.31 -13.64 -7.69
CA LYS A 91 -5.30 -12.59 -7.38
C LYS A 91 -4.68 -11.22 -7.54
N SER A 92 -5.46 -10.19 -7.86
CA SER A 92 -4.97 -8.81 -7.88
C SER A 92 -5.24 -8.16 -6.52
N VAL A 93 -4.17 -7.87 -5.78
CA VAL A 93 -4.25 -7.28 -4.44
C VAL A 93 -4.25 -5.76 -4.52
N ARG A 94 -5.21 -5.13 -3.83
CA ARG A 94 -5.39 -3.67 -3.77
C ARG A 94 -5.32 -3.11 -2.36
N CYS A 95 -5.26 -3.98 -1.35
CA CYS A 95 -5.14 -3.55 0.04
C CYS A 95 -4.31 -4.57 0.82
N LEU A 96 -3.40 -4.05 1.65
CA LEU A 96 -2.64 -4.75 2.67
C LEU A 96 -3.21 -4.39 4.03
N TYR A 97 -3.71 -5.36 4.78
CA TYR A 97 -4.00 -5.21 6.21
C TYR A 97 -2.83 -5.74 7.03
N LEU A 98 -2.42 -4.98 8.04
CA LEU A 98 -1.34 -5.36 8.93
C LEU A 98 -1.69 -4.97 10.37
N ALA A 99 -1.64 -5.96 11.27
CA ALA A 99 -1.65 -5.77 12.70
C ALA A 99 -0.32 -6.23 13.29
N SER A 100 0.34 -5.33 14.01
CA SER A 100 1.54 -5.63 14.78
C SER A 100 1.39 -4.90 16.11
N THR A 101 1.10 -5.67 17.14
CA THR A 101 0.66 -5.16 18.44
C THR A 101 1.37 -5.83 19.60
N GLN A 102 2.09 -6.92 19.35
CA GLN A 102 2.76 -7.70 20.38
C GLN A 102 3.88 -6.92 21.08
N TYR A 103 4.89 -6.46 20.31
CA TYR A 103 6.05 -5.76 20.86
C TYR A 103 6.29 -4.45 20.12
N THR A 104 6.15 -3.34 20.83
CA THR A 104 6.15 -2.01 20.22
C THR A 104 7.49 -1.57 19.62
N GLY A 105 8.60 -2.24 19.98
CA GLY A 105 9.93 -2.04 19.39
C GLY A 105 10.18 -2.85 18.11
N GLU A 106 9.27 -3.75 17.75
CA GLU A 106 9.43 -4.79 16.71
C GLU A 106 8.39 -4.67 15.59
N ILE A 107 7.77 -3.49 15.50
CA ILE A 107 6.75 -3.22 14.51
C ILE A 107 7.42 -3.01 13.15
N PRO A 108 6.93 -3.61 12.04
CA PRO A 108 7.43 -3.29 10.71
C PRO A 108 7.32 -1.78 10.43
N ARG A 109 8.45 -1.10 10.22
CA ARG A 109 8.48 0.35 9.93
C ARG A 109 8.61 0.62 8.45
N ASP A 110 9.60 0.01 7.82
CA ASP A 110 9.83 0.10 6.38
C ASP A 110 9.71 -1.30 5.79
N PHE A 111 8.95 -1.44 4.72
CA PHE A 111 8.74 -2.72 4.07
C PHE A 111 8.27 -2.56 2.62
N VAL A 112 8.42 -3.64 1.87
CA VAL A 112 7.95 -3.77 0.49
C VAL A 112 6.99 -4.96 0.41
N LEU A 113 5.79 -4.73 -0.10
CA LEU A 113 4.94 -5.84 -0.53
C LEU A 113 5.39 -6.27 -1.92
N GLN A 114 5.70 -7.55 -2.07
CA GLN A 114 6.15 -8.14 -3.33
C GLN A 114 5.21 -9.26 -3.77
N GLY A 115 5.09 -9.44 -5.09
CA GLY A 115 4.32 -10.52 -5.70
C GLY A 115 5.18 -11.45 -6.55
N SER A 116 4.80 -12.72 -6.61
CA SER A 116 5.45 -13.74 -7.42
C SER A 116 4.47 -14.83 -7.85
N ASN A 117 4.76 -15.50 -8.97
CA ASN A 117 4.04 -16.71 -9.39
C ASN A 117 4.89 -17.98 -9.28
N ASP A 118 6.22 -17.87 -9.31
CA ASP A 118 7.17 -18.98 -9.22
C ASP A 118 7.79 -19.14 -7.82
N GLY A 119 7.70 -18.11 -6.97
CA GLY A 119 8.33 -18.06 -5.65
C GLY A 119 9.81 -17.63 -5.67
N THR A 120 10.38 -17.41 -6.85
CA THR A 120 11.80 -17.07 -7.05
C THR A 120 12.00 -15.68 -7.64
N ALA A 121 11.23 -15.31 -8.67
CA ALA A 121 11.21 -13.98 -9.23
C ALA A 121 10.13 -13.15 -8.53
N TRP A 122 10.54 -12.05 -7.88
CA TRP A 122 9.66 -11.19 -7.10
C TRP A 122 9.57 -9.81 -7.75
N SER A 123 8.36 -9.28 -7.86
CA SER A 123 8.09 -7.91 -8.30
C SER A 123 7.63 -7.06 -7.13
N ASP A 124 8.22 -5.87 -6.98
CA ASP A 124 7.78 -4.88 -6.00
C ASP A 124 6.40 -4.33 -6.41
N ILE A 125 5.42 -4.46 -5.52
CA ILE A 125 4.05 -3.97 -5.73
C ILE A 125 3.88 -2.62 -5.08
N PHE A 126 4.34 -2.50 -3.84
CA PHE A 126 4.21 -1.27 -3.07
C PHE A 126 5.30 -1.21 -2.00
N LYS A 127 5.80 0.00 -1.74
CA LYS A 127 6.82 0.27 -0.73
C LYS A 127 6.28 1.26 0.29
N ILE A 128 6.41 0.91 1.56
CA ILE A 128 6.11 1.80 2.69
C ILE A 128 7.40 2.14 3.40
N THR A 129 7.55 3.42 3.72
CA THR A 129 8.55 3.93 4.65
C THR A 129 7.82 4.64 5.78
N ASP A 130 8.33 4.51 7.00
CA ASP A 130 7.76 5.15 8.18
C ASP A 130 6.29 4.76 8.43
N TRP A 131 5.92 3.49 8.21
CA TRP A 131 4.60 2.97 8.58
C TRP A 131 4.27 3.28 10.03
N VAL A 132 5.29 3.23 10.88
CA VAL A 132 5.25 3.74 12.25
C VAL A 132 6.51 4.56 12.51
N THR A 133 6.35 5.74 13.11
CA THR A 133 7.46 6.67 13.42
C THR A 133 7.92 6.59 14.87
N THR A 134 7.17 5.87 15.70
CA THR A 134 7.42 5.67 17.14
C THR A 134 7.25 4.19 17.49
N THR A 135 7.62 3.81 18.71
CA THR A 135 7.38 2.45 19.21
C THR A 135 5.95 2.34 19.75
N VAL A 136 4.98 2.24 18.85
CA VAL A 136 3.56 2.07 19.19
C VAL A 136 2.97 0.91 18.42
N ALA A 137 2.11 0.13 19.09
CA ALA A 137 1.31 -0.91 18.45
C ALA A 137 0.48 -0.27 17.32
N LYS A 138 0.39 -0.94 16.18
CA LYS A 138 -0.35 -0.42 15.03
C LYS A 138 -1.13 -1.55 14.34
N THR A 139 -2.40 -1.25 14.11
CA THR A 139 -3.29 -2.01 13.26
C THR A 139 -3.85 -1.05 12.23
N ALA A 140 -3.59 -1.30 10.96
CA ALA A 140 -4.08 -0.47 9.87
C ALA A 140 -4.15 -1.29 8.58
N TYR A 141 -4.91 -0.77 7.62
CA TYR A 141 -4.80 -1.21 6.24
C TYR A 141 -4.18 -0.11 5.39
N GLU A 142 -3.50 -0.53 4.35
CA GLU A 142 -2.77 0.30 3.41
C GLU A 142 -3.29 -0.03 2.02
N GLN A 143 -3.80 0.99 1.36
CA GLN A 143 -4.38 0.85 0.04
C GLN A 143 -3.27 0.94 -0.99
N LEU A 144 -3.29 0.03 -1.94
CA LEU A 144 -2.20 -0.18 -2.86
C LEU A 144 -2.55 0.40 -4.22
N ASN A 145 -1.57 1.06 -4.84
CA ASN A 145 -1.64 1.50 -6.23
C ASN A 145 -2.86 2.37 -6.57
N ILE A 146 -3.40 3.13 -5.61
CA ILE A 146 -4.43 4.13 -5.93
C ILE A 146 -3.79 5.20 -6.80
N ARG A 147 -4.45 5.54 -7.91
CA ARG A 147 -4.12 6.71 -8.71
C ARG A 147 -5.36 7.52 -9.02
N VAL A 148 -5.18 8.83 -9.08
CA VAL A 148 -6.09 9.76 -9.72
C VAL A 148 -5.29 10.49 -10.79
N GLY A 149 -5.89 10.70 -11.94
CA GLY A 149 -5.20 11.31 -13.07
C GLY A 149 -6.17 11.67 -14.18
N GLY A 150 -5.63 12.25 -15.24
CA GLY A 150 -6.40 12.64 -16.41
C GLY A 150 -5.60 13.57 -17.30
N VAL A 151 -6.32 14.31 -18.14
CA VAL A 151 -5.75 15.33 -19.02
C VAL A 151 -6.17 16.72 -18.55
N SER A 152 -5.22 17.65 -18.54
CA SER A 152 -5.44 19.05 -18.18
C SER A 152 -4.84 19.98 -19.24
N LYS A 153 -5.69 20.49 -20.14
CA LYS A 153 -5.29 21.33 -21.27
C LYS A 153 -6.11 22.61 -21.39
N LEU A 154 -5.50 23.59 -22.06
CA LEU A 154 -6.19 24.70 -22.71
C LEU A 154 -6.86 24.23 -24.00
N ASP A 155 -7.88 24.96 -24.46
CA ASP A 155 -8.44 24.90 -25.81
C ASP A 155 -7.39 24.99 -26.93
N THR A 156 -6.28 25.67 -26.68
CA THR A 156 -5.10 25.74 -27.57
C THR A 156 -4.27 24.45 -27.64
N GLY A 157 -4.58 23.44 -26.82
CA GLY A 157 -3.85 22.18 -26.72
C GLY A 157 -2.62 22.22 -25.80
N ALA A 158 -2.23 23.40 -25.31
CA ALA A 158 -1.18 23.53 -24.30
C ALA A 158 -1.63 22.99 -22.93
N ALA A 159 -0.69 22.52 -22.12
CA ALA A 159 -0.97 22.06 -20.76
C ALA A 159 -1.42 23.22 -19.85
N SER A 160 -2.27 22.92 -18.86
CA SER A 160 -2.61 23.89 -17.81
C SER A 160 -1.38 24.22 -16.95
N SER A 161 -1.43 25.34 -16.22
CA SER A 161 -0.34 25.74 -15.32
C SER A 161 -0.18 24.77 -14.16
N ARG A 162 -1.29 24.37 -13.51
CA ARG A 162 -1.30 23.36 -12.44
C ARG A 162 -2.59 22.56 -12.40
N VAL A 163 -2.52 21.42 -11.73
CA VAL A 163 -3.66 20.66 -11.19
C VAL A 163 -3.51 20.61 -9.68
N LEU A 164 -4.52 21.10 -8.96
CA LEU A 164 -4.58 21.10 -7.51
C LEU A 164 -5.56 20.02 -7.05
N LEU A 165 -5.16 19.22 -6.08
CA LEU A 165 -6.00 18.21 -5.48
C LEU A 165 -6.28 18.63 -4.04
N HIS A 166 -7.54 18.74 -3.67
CA HIS A 166 -7.95 19.02 -2.30
C HIS A 166 -8.76 17.85 -1.75
N ASN A 167 -8.65 17.60 -0.45
CA ASN A 167 -9.56 16.71 0.25
C ASN A 167 -10.98 17.31 0.18
N TRP A 168 -11.95 16.54 -0.29
CA TRP A 168 -13.33 17.04 -0.45
C TRP A 168 -13.98 17.45 0.88
N VAL A 169 -13.70 16.70 1.95
CA VAL A 169 -14.33 16.90 3.26
C VAL A 169 -13.67 18.05 4.01
N THR A 170 -12.33 18.07 4.08
CA THR A 170 -11.60 19.07 4.88
C THR A 170 -11.23 20.33 4.08
N GLY A 171 -11.22 20.25 2.76
CA GLY A 171 -10.73 21.31 1.88
C GLY A 171 -9.21 21.44 1.82
N ASP A 172 -8.46 20.61 2.58
CA ASP A 172 -7.00 20.71 2.64
C ASP A 172 -6.36 20.39 1.29
N LEU A 173 -5.32 21.14 0.91
CA LEU A 173 -4.52 20.85 -0.28
C LEU A 173 -3.73 19.55 -0.07
N VAL A 174 -4.03 18.55 -0.88
CA VAL A 174 -3.37 17.24 -0.90
C VAL A 174 -2.16 17.25 -1.83
N ALA A 175 -2.29 17.85 -3.02
CA ALA A 175 -1.21 17.90 -3.99
C ALA A 175 -1.33 19.08 -4.96
N SER A 176 -0.18 19.52 -5.48
CA SER A 176 -0.09 20.54 -6.52
C SER A 176 0.85 20.07 -7.62
N ILE A 177 0.29 19.77 -8.78
CA ILE A 177 0.95 19.04 -9.87
C ILE A 177 1.11 19.97 -11.07
N ILE A 178 2.26 19.86 -11.74
CA ILE A 178 2.47 20.47 -13.05
C ILE A 178 2.20 19.35 -14.08
N PRO A 179 1.17 19.46 -14.93
CA PRO A 179 0.93 18.47 -15.97
C PRO A 179 2.11 18.37 -16.94
N ALA A 180 2.27 17.21 -17.55
CA ALA A 180 3.21 17.03 -18.65
C ALA A 180 2.80 17.92 -19.85
N ALA A 181 3.71 18.13 -20.79
CA ALA A 181 3.49 18.99 -21.96
C ALA A 181 2.28 18.55 -22.81
N ASP A 182 1.98 17.25 -22.80
CA ASP A 182 0.82 16.63 -23.44
C ASP A 182 -0.46 16.68 -22.57
N GLY A 183 -0.45 17.45 -21.48
CA GLY A 183 -1.55 17.64 -20.54
C GLY A 183 -1.75 16.49 -19.54
N ASN A 184 -1.03 15.38 -19.65
CA ASN A 184 -1.22 14.24 -18.75
C ASN A 184 -0.74 14.56 -17.33
N TRP A 185 -1.52 14.14 -16.34
CA TRP A 185 -1.16 14.23 -14.94
C TRP A 185 -1.64 13.00 -14.19
N SER A 186 -0.93 12.65 -13.12
CA SER A 186 -1.36 11.60 -12.19
C SER A 186 -0.84 11.87 -10.78
N PHE A 187 -1.54 11.31 -9.80
CA PHE A 187 -1.23 11.39 -8.39
C PHE A 187 -1.61 10.08 -7.72
N ALA A 188 -0.78 9.61 -6.78
CA ALA A 188 -1.08 8.44 -5.98
C ALA A 188 -1.49 8.89 -4.56
N PRO A 189 -2.79 9.05 -4.27
CA PRO A 189 -3.24 9.43 -2.94
C PRO A 189 -2.96 8.30 -1.94
N ARG A 190 -2.73 8.68 -0.68
CA ARG A 190 -2.50 7.73 0.43
C ARG A 190 -3.80 7.15 1.00
N SER A 191 -4.97 7.61 0.55
CA SER A 191 -6.28 7.12 0.98
C SER A 191 -7.35 7.27 -0.11
N THR A 192 -8.41 6.45 -0.03
CA THR A 192 -9.65 6.52 -0.82
C THR A 192 -10.61 7.48 -0.13
N GLY A 193 -10.40 8.77 -0.35
CA GLY A 193 -11.38 9.82 -0.06
C GLY A 193 -11.75 10.54 -1.34
N ASP A 194 -12.88 11.24 -1.33
CA ASP A 194 -13.24 12.13 -2.43
C ASP A 194 -12.21 13.26 -2.52
N LEU A 195 -11.76 13.53 -3.75
CA LEU A 195 -10.83 14.60 -4.05
C LEU A 195 -11.51 15.63 -4.95
N LEU A 196 -11.38 16.91 -4.60
CA LEU A 196 -11.68 18.00 -5.52
C LEU A 196 -10.44 18.24 -6.39
N VAL A 197 -10.61 18.10 -7.70
CA VAL A 197 -9.58 18.39 -8.70
C VAL A 197 -9.83 19.76 -9.32
N THR A 198 -8.86 20.67 -9.21
CA THR A 198 -8.93 22.02 -9.77
C THR A 198 -7.81 22.24 -10.76
N HIS A 199 -8.17 22.62 -11.98
CA HIS A 199 -7.22 22.93 -13.05
C HIS A 199 -7.02 24.45 -13.12
N THR A 200 -5.77 24.92 -13.07
CA THR A 200 -5.46 26.35 -13.15
C THR A 200 -4.58 26.65 -14.36
N GLY A 201 -4.78 27.83 -14.95
CA GLY A 201 -4.04 28.29 -16.12
C GLY A 201 -3.82 29.80 -16.13
N PRO A 202 -3.17 30.34 -17.17
CA PRO A 202 -2.96 31.78 -17.32
C PRO A 202 -4.29 32.55 -17.47
N SER A 203 -4.24 33.88 -17.44
CA SER A 203 -5.42 34.73 -17.67
C SER A 203 -6.14 34.33 -18.97
N GLY A 204 -7.47 34.17 -18.92
CA GLY A 204 -8.28 33.69 -20.04
C GLY A 204 -8.34 32.16 -20.20
N PHE A 205 -7.79 31.39 -19.26
CA PHE A 205 -7.84 29.93 -19.27
C PHE A 205 -9.28 29.40 -19.38
N GLN A 206 -9.53 28.64 -20.46
CA GLN A 206 -10.73 27.84 -20.65
C GLN A 206 -10.31 26.36 -20.64
N PRO A 207 -10.57 25.62 -19.55
CA PRO A 207 -10.15 24.23 -19.46
C PRO A 207 -10.87 23.38 -20.49
N TRP A 208 -10.10 22.62 -21.27
CA TRP A 208 -10.55 21.35 -21.80
C TRP A 208 -10.07 20.27 -20.82
N SER A 209 -10.85 20.06 -19.77
CA SER A 209 -10.62 18.97 -18.81
C SER A 209 -11.69 17.92 -18.96
N ASP A 210 -11.33 16.68 -18.69
CA ASP A 210 -12.33 15.67 -18.35
C ASP A 210 -13.11 16.19 -17.12
N GLY A 211 -14.41 15.91 -17.03
CA GLY A 211 -15.27 16.36 -15.92
C GLY A 211 -14.80 15.83 -14.55
N PRO A 212 -15.56 16.05 -13.46
CA PRO A 212 -15.13 15.63 -12.12
C PRO A 212 -14.66 14.17 -12.10
N VAL A 213 -13.38 13.98 -11.73
CA VAL A 213 -12.71 12.68 -11.74
C VAL A 213 -12.85 12.03 -10.37
N THR A 214 -13.64 10.97 -10.27
CA THR A 214 -13.61 10.10 -9.09
C THR A 214 -12.33 9.26 -9.12
N PRO A 215 -11.57 9.14 -8.02
CA PRO A 215 -10.44 8.21 -7.95
C PRO A 215 -10.89 6.80 -8.35
N ALA A 216 -10.17 6.18 -9.28
CA ALA A 216 -10.44 4.83 -9.74
C ALA A 216 -9.28 3.92 -9.37
N LEU A 217 -9.59 2.64 -9.12
CA LEU A 217 -8.58 1.61 -8.92
C LEU A 217 -7.86 1.38 -10.25
N GLU A 218 -6.62 1.85 -10.36
CA GLU A 218 -5.80 1.65 -11.56
C GLU A 218 -5.17 0.27 -11.65
#